data_AF-I0L6X1-F1
#
_entry.id   AF-I0L6X1-F1
#
_cell.length_a   1.000
_cell.length_b   1.000
_cell.length_c   1.000
_cell.angle_alpha   90.00
_cell.angle_beta   90.00
_cell.angle_gamma   90.00
#
_symmetry.space_group_name_H-M   'P 1'
#
loop_
_entity.id
_entity.type
_entity.pdbx_description
1 polymer ?
#
loop_
_entity_poly.entity_id
_entity_poly.type
_entity_poly.pdbx_seq_one_letter_code
_entity_poly.pdbx_strand_id
1 'polypeptide(L)'
;MTTGSLLVADLVLAVLAAAGWLGGGAAAAARRRPLALGLAAVALLATFGRAVTVVALARAGWWFAAEKVLVAAPLSLAAVVVAGPRLLRTAGDIRSVAVPLLFAGYAVSAALLVTILHGYPASTSVGLLAVAGVGTATAVSWRFLDARPSRTASRAAVVVTVAALLAGTGLAVAPGAAPAVPHGHGYPQVRTSDEPTRRFILTAGTATVRVGGRDVAAWAFNAQVPGPELTATVGDVVEVTLRNRNIGRGVTLHWHGYDVPNSQDGVPGVTQAAVLPGQEFVYRFRADQAGTYWYHTHAVSDVGVRMGLYGVLVVRPGPPTGLDVTVPVHTLSGRPLPAARVERVEAGVPVRLRLINTDNTTHRYALAGTAFQVAAIDGFDLRGPTPLAGTTVLIPAGGRYDLVFTAPATPVALFVDGRAVYSTGEVSTATGGWPVLDPLTYGAPAPAPWTRFDREFTLVLDRGLDLHGLLPRYAHTVNGAADPDIPPQVVRRGDVVRFTIVNRSQTVHPWHLHGHHVLVLSRTRTAAVGSPLWLDSFDVRPGEVWEVAFRADNPGMWANHCHNLGHADAGMTLHLMYS
;
A
#
# COMPACT_ATOMS: atom_id res chain seq x y z
N MET A 1 -7.60 -20.39 -5.38
CA MET A 1 -6.47 -19.77 -4.63
C MET A 1 -6.19 -18.43 -5.27
N THR A 2 -6.06 -17.35 -4.49
CA THR A 2 -5.75 -16.02 -5.04
C THR A 2 -4.26 -15.93 -5.41
N THR A 3 -3.88 -14.94 -6.23
CA THR A 3 -2.47 -14.65 -6.51
C THR A 3 -1.68 -14.34 -5.24
N GLY A 4 -2.29 -13.63 -4.27
CA GLY A 4 -1.68 -13.40 -2.96
C GLY A 4 -1.36 -14.69 -2.21
N SER A 5 -2.30 -15.65 -2.16
CA SER A 5 -2.03 -16.97 -1.58
C SER A 5 -0.97 -17.75 -2.35
N LEU A 6 -0.88 -17.61 -3.68
CA LEU A 6 0.20 -18.18 -4.50
C LEU A 6 1.58 -17.60 -4.15
N LEU A 7 1.67 -16.28 -3.91
CA LEU A 7 2.92 -15.65 -3.47
C LEU A 7 3.39 -16.20 -2.12
N VAL A 8 2.46 -16.38 -1.17
CA VAL A 8 2.78 -16.99 0.14
C VAL A 8 3.19 -18.45 0.00
N ALA A 9 2.46 -19.24 -0.79
CA ALA A 9 2.80 -20.64 -1.03
C ALA A 9 4.19 -20.79 -1.67
N ASP A 10 4.53 -19.96 -2.66
CA ASP A 10 5.85 -19.96 -3.29
C ASP A 10 6.97 -19.67 -2.28
N LEU A 11 6.76 -18.68 -1.39
CA LEU A 11 7.72 -18.31 -0.36
C LEU A 11 7.93 -19.45 0.66
N VAL A 12 6.85 -20.09 1.11
CA VAL A 12 6.93 -21.25 2.01
C VAL A 12 7.70 -22.38 1.37
N LEU A 13 7.41 -22.72 0.11
CA LEU A 13 8.14 -23.74 -0.65
C LEU A 13 9.62 -23.36 -0.84
N ALA A 14 9.94 -22.07 -1.01
CA ALA A 14 11.31 -21.57 -1.07
C ALA A 14 12.07 -21.80 0.25
N VAL A 15 11.44 -21.49 1.38
CA VAL A 15 12.02 -21.72 2.72
C VAL A 15 12.22 -23.22 2.96
N LEU A 16 11.21 -24.05 2.66
CA LEU A 16 11.30 -25.51 2.82
C LEU A 16 12.40 -26.12 1.93
N ALA A 17 12.52 -25.67 0.69
CA ALA A 17 13.57 -26.12 -0.21
C ALA A 17 14.96 -25.73 0.30
N ALA A 18 15.15 -24.48 0.73
CA ALA A 18 16.41 -24.01 1.30
C ALA A 18 16.81 -24.79 2.56
N ALA A 19 15.88 -24.92 3.51
CA ALA A 19 16.09 -25.64 4.77
C ALA A 19 16.36 -27.13 4.54
N GLY A 20 15.60 -27.78 3.64
CA GLY A 20 15.79 -29.18 3.29
C GLY A 20 17.15 -29.46 2.65
N TRP A 21 17.60 -28.63 1.70
CA TRP A 21 18.90 -28.79 1.07
C TRP A 21 20.07 -28.55 2.05
N LEU A 22 20.02 -27.45 2.83
CA LEU A 22 21.04 -27.14 3.84
C LEU A 22 21.09 -28.22 4.93
N GLY A 23 19.94 -28.62 5.46
CA GLY A 23 19.81 -29.67 6.47
C GLY A 23 20.27 -31.03 5.95
N GLY A 24 19.94 -31.36 4.70
CA GLY A 24 20.43 -32.56 4.03
C GLY A 24 21.94 -32.58 3.89
N GLY A 25 22.55 -31.44 3.53
CA GLY A 25 24.00 -31.28 3.46
C GLY A 25 24.69 -31.41 4.81
N ALA A 26 24.16 -30.79 5.85
CA ALA A 26 24.67 -30.91 7.22
C ALA A 26 24.53 -32.34 7.76
N ALA A 27 23.39 -33.01 7.53
CA ALA A 27 23.18 -34.40 7.91
C ALA A 27 24.13 -35.35 7.18
N ALA A 28 24.38 -35.11 5.88
CA ALA A 28 25.36 -35.87 5.10
C ALA A 28 26.78 -35.66 5.64
N ALA A 29 27.17 -34.43 5.98
CA ALA A 29 28.47 -34.13 6.60
C ALA A 29 28.65 -34.87 7.94
N ALA A 30 27.57 -34.97 8.73
CA ALA A 30 27.49 -35.72 9.97
C ALA A 30 27.28 -37.24 9.79
N ARG A 31 27.36 -37.75 8.54
CA ARG A 31 27.17 -39.17 8.18
C ARG A 31 25.79 -39.75 8.55
N ARG A 32 24.77 -38.92 8.75
CA ARG A 32 23.38 -39.34 9.06
C ARG A 32 22.58 -39.61 7.80
N ARG A 33 22.85 -40.76 7.15
CA ARG A 33 22.28 -41.14 5.85
C ARG A 33 20.74 -41.02 5.73
N PRO A 34 19.91 -41.65 6.59
CA PRO A 34 18.46 -41.61 6.41
C PRO A 34 17.90 -40.18 6.53
N LEU A 35 18.44 -39.40 7.46
CA LEU A 35 18.06 -38.00 7.64
C LEU A 35 18.47 -37.15 6.43
N ALA A 36 19.69 -37.34 5.91
CA ALA A 36 20.17 -36.62 4.74
C ALA A 36 19.30 -36.88 3.50
N LEU A 37 18.96 -38.15 3.25
CA LEU A 37 18.11 -38.54 2.13
C LEU A 37 16.66 -38.03 2.29
N GLY A 38 16.09 -38.13 3.49
CA GLY A 38 14.76 -37.63 3.78
C GLY A 38 14.64 -36.12 3.58
N LEU A 39 15.60 -35.35 4.11
CA LEU A 39 15.64 -33.89 3.95
C LEU A 39 15.87 -33.48 2.48
N ALA A 40 16.74 -34.18 1.74
CA ALA A 40 16.95 -33.93 0.32
C ALA A 40 15.70 -34.26 -0.52
N ALA A 41 14.95 -35.31 -0.17
CA ALA A 41 13.69 -35.64 -0.83
C ALA A 41 12.62 -34.56 -0.60
N VAL A 42 12.48 -34.08 0.64
CA VAL A 42 11.59 -32.94 0.96
C VAL A 42 12.02 -31.69 0.17
N ALA A 43 13.32 -31.41 0.10
CA ALA A 43 13.84 -30.26 -0.64
C ALA A 43 13.54 -30.35 -2.15
N LEU A 44 13.67 -31.55 -2.74
CA LEU A 44 13.35 -31.79 -4.14
C LEU A 44 11.86 -31.61 -4.42
N LEU A 45 10.98 -32.14 -3.56
CA LEU A 45 9.53 -31.96 -3.67
C LEU A 45 9.15 -30.48 -3.54
N ALA A 46 9.73 -29.75 -2.59
CA ALA A 46 9.51 -28.32 -2.43
C ALA A 46 10.00 -27.55 -3.67
N THR A 47 11.16 -27.91 -4.23
CA THR A 47 11.70 -27.30 -5.46
C THR A 47 10.79 -27.53 -6.67
N PHE A 48 10.22 -28.73 -6.81
CA PHE A 48 9.24 -29.03 -7.86
C PHE A 48 7.94 -28.24 -7.64
N GLY A 49 7.44 -28.19 -6.40
CA GLY A 49 6.31 -27.35 -6.03
C GLY A 49 6.51 -25.89 -6.42
N ARG A 50 7.73 -25.36 -6.23
CA ARG A 50 8.08 -24.00 -6.67
C ARG A 50 7.98 -23.82 -8.17
N ALA A 51 8.42 -24.79 -8.97
CA ALA A 51 8.28 -24.69 -10.43
C ALA A 51 6.81 -24.51 -10.83
N VAL A 52 5.89 -25.21 -10.16
CA VAL A 52 4.44 -25.07 -10.37
C VAL A 52 3.94 -23.68 -9.95
N THR A 53 4.32 -23.19 -8.75
CA THR A 53 3.90 -21.86 -8.29
C THR A 53 4.46 -20.74 -9.15
N VAL A 54 5.71 -20.85 -9.62
CA VAL A 54 6.32 -19.86 -10.53
C VAL A 54 5.57 -19.77 -11.86
N VAL A 55 5.20 -20.91 -12.45
CA VAL A 55 4.38 -20.94 -13.67
C VAL A 55 3.00 -20.31 -13.43
N ALA A 56 2.36 -20.60 -12.30
CA ALA A 56 1.07 -20.02 -11.94
C ALA A 56 1.17 -18.49 -11.75
N LEU A 57 2.23 -18.01 -11.08
CA LEU A 57 2.49 -16.57 -10.91
C LEU A 57 2.78 -15.88 -12.24
N ALA A 58 3.56 -16.51 -13.13
CA ALA A 58 3.83 -15.96 -14.47
C ALA A 58 2.54 -15.81 -15.30
N ARG A 59 1.60 -16.75 -15.15
CA ARG A 59 0.27 -16.65 -15.76
C ARG A 59 -0.60 -15.56 -15.13
N ALA A 60 -0.39 -15.20 -13.86
CA ALA A 60 -1.07 -14.09 -13.20
C ALA A 60 -0.52 -12.73 -13.67
N GLY A 61 0.78 -12.68 -13.99
CA GLY A 61 1.43 -11.55 -14.65
C GLY A 61 2.96 -11.64 -14.50
N TRP A 62 3.71 -11.16 -15.49
CA TRP A 62 5.17 -11.22 -15.48
C TRP A 62 5.78 -10.57 -14.24
N TRP A 63 5.20 -9.46 -13.80
CA TRP A 63 5.60 -8.76 -12.58
C TRP A 63 5.64 -9.70 -11.38
N PHE A 64 4.76 -10.69 -11.19
CA PHE A 64 4.77 -11.61 -10.05
C PHE A 64 5.86 -12.70 -10.08
N ALA A 65 6.48 -12.90 -11.25
CA ALA A 65 7.37 -14.02 -11.51
C ALA A 65 8.76 -13.63 -12.01
N ALA A 66 9.00 -12.36 -12.37
CA ALA A 66 10.23 -11.91 -13.03
C ALA A 66 11.52 -12.40 -12.34
N GLU A 67 11.68 -12.13 -11.03
CA GLU A 67 12.84 -12.56 -10.26
C GLU A 67 12.87 -14.07 -10.05
N LYS A 68 11.69 -14.70 -9.98
CA LYS A 68 11.59 -16.15 -9.80
C LYS A 68 12.03 -16.89 -11.06
N VAL A 69 11.69 -16.36 -12.23
CA VAL A 69 12.06 -16.94 -13.54
C VAL A 69 13.51 -16.62 -13.88
N LEU A 70 13.96 -15.38 -13.69
CA LEU A 70 15.28 -14.95 -14.13
C LEU A 70 16.42 -15.32 -13.16
N VAL A 71 16.12 -15.47 -11.87
CA VAL A 71 17.14 -15.76 -10.84
C VAL A 71 16.83 -17.06 -10.10
N ALA A 72 15.64 -17.20 -9.53
CA ALA A 72 15.36 -18.34 -8.65
C ALA A 72 15.32 -19.68 -9.38
N ALA A 73 14.72 -19.74 -10.57
CA ALA A 73 14.59 -20.96 -11.36
C ALA A 73 15.97 -21.46 -11.87
N PRO A 74 16.85 -20.63 -12.45
CA PRO A 74 18.22 -21.05 -12.80
C PRO A 74 19.02 -21.57 -11.60
N LEU A 75 18.96 -20.89 -10.45
CA LEU A 75 19.65 -21.33 -9.24
C LEU A 75 19.07 -22.65 -8.69
N SER A 76 17.75 -22.81 -8.73
CA SER A 76 17.09 -24.05 -8.31
C SER A 76 17.39 -25.21 -9.27
N LEU A 77 17.49 -24.95 -10.58
CA LEU A 77 17.90 -25.93 -11.56
C LEU A 77 19.35 -26.36 -11.32
N ALA A 78 20.26 -25.40 -11.09
CA ALA A 78 21.65 -25.70 -10.73
C ALA A 78 21.73 -26.56 -9.46
N ALA A 79 20.92 -26.26 -8.44
CA ALA A 79 20.81 -27.06 -7.23
C ALA A 79 20.46 -28.53 -7.53
N VAL A 80 19.41 -28.77 -8.33
CA VAL A 80 18.96 -30.12 -8.69
C VAL A 80 20.00 -30.85 -9.56
N VAL A 81 20.59 -30.17 -10.55
CA VAL A 81 21.59 -30.77 -11.45
C VAL A 81 22.87 -31.15 -10.70
N VAL A 82 23.30 -30.35 -9.71
CA VAL A 82 24.50 -30.64 -8.92
C VAL A 82 24.23 -31.72 -7.86
N ALA A 83 23.10 -31.67 -7.15
CA ALA A 83 22.81 -32.61 -6.07
C ALA A 83 22.20 -33.94 -6.54
N GLY A 84 21.26 -33.91 -7.51
CA GLY A 84 20.41 -35.03 -7.90
C GLY A 84 21.16 -36.28 -8.38
N PRO A 85 22.03 -36.20 -9.41
CA PRO A 85 22.78 -37.36 -9.90
C PRO A 85 23.68 -38.00 -8.83
N ARG A 86 24.16 -37.19 -7.88
CA ARG A 86 25.04 -37.65 -6.81
C ARG A 86 24.26 -38.39 -5.74
N LEU A 87 23.05 -37.96 -5.41
CA LEU A 87 22.13 -38.68 -4.52
C LEU A 87 21.80 -40.09 -5.05
N LEU A 88 21.50 -40.21 -6.36
CA LEU A 88 21.15 -41.49 -6.99
C LEU A 88 22.32 -42.48 -7.07
N ARG A 89 23.56 -41.99 -7.06
CA ARG A 89 24.78 -42.81 -7.14
C ARG A 89 25.38 -43.16 -5.77
N THR A 90 24.70 -42.86 -4.66
CA THR A 90 25.21 -43.04 -3.29
C THR A 90 25.26 -44.50 -2.80
N ALA A 91 25.89 -45.41 -3.54
CA ALA A 91 26.21 -46.74 -3.02
C ALA A 91 27.31 -46.69 -1.91
N GLY A 92 28.06 -45.58 -1.80
CA GLY A 92 29.16 -45.37 -0.85
C GLY A 92 28.88 -44.42 0.33
N ASP A 93 29.92 -43.74 0.82
CA ASP A 93 29.87 -42.82 1.96
C ASP A 93 29.00 -41.59 1.68
N ILE A 94 27.93 -41.40 2.47
CA ILE A 94 27.01 -40.27 2.33
C ILE A 94 27.71 -38.91 2.51
N ARG A 95 28.85 -38.86 3.22
CA ARG A 95 29.62 -37.62 3.37
C ARG A 95 30.08 -37.05 2.03
N SER A 96 30.28 -37.89 1.02
CA SER A 96 30.69 -37.47 -0.33
C SER A 96 29.67 -36.55 -1.03
N VAL A 97 28.40 -36.58 -0.61
CA VAL A 97 27.35 -35.70 -1.17
C VAL A 97 27.05 -34.47 -0.31
N ALA A 98 27.77 -34.26 0.80
CA ALA A 98 27.54 -33.11 1.68
C ALA A 98 27.71 -31.77 0.96
N VAL A 99 28.83 -31.55 0.27
CA VAL A 99 29.05 -30.28 -0.45
C VAL A 99 28.07 -30.04 -1.60
N PRO A 100 27.74 -31.03 -2.45
CA PRO A 100 26.66 -30.89 -3.44
C PRO A 100 25.30 -30.47 -2.86
N LEU A 101 24.93 -31.02 -1.70
CA LEU A 101 23.68 -30.66 -1.02
C LEU A 101 23.75 -29.26 -0.39
N LEU A 102 24.90 -28.89 0.20
CA LEU A 102 25.13 -27.54 0.71
C LEU A 102 25.11 -26.51 -0.43
N PHE A 103 25.74 -26.80 -1.58
CA PHE A 103 25.65 -25.97 -2.79
C PHE A 103 24.20 -25.74 -3.22
N ALA A 104 23.39 -26.80 -3.26
CA ALA A 104 21.96 -26.70 -3.55
C ALA A 104 21.24 -25.80 -2.53
N GLY A 105 21.59 -25.93 -1.25
CA GLY A 105 21.09 -25.09 -0.17
C GLY A 105 21.46 -23.62 -0.34
N TYR A 106 22.71 -23.32 -0.66
CA TYR A 106 23.18 -21.95 -0.93
C TYR A 106 22.49 -21.35 -2.15
N ALA A 107 22.35 -22.10 -3.24
CA ALA A 107 21.70 -21.63 -4.47
C ALA A 107 20.23 -21.26 -4.23
N VAL A 108 19.47 -22.13 -3.55
CA VAL A 108 18.06 -21.84 -3.22
C VAL A 108 17.95 -20.73 -2.17
N SER A 109 18.87 -20.66 -1.21
CA SER A 109 18.90 -19.57 -0.22
C SER A 109 19.22 -18.22 -0.87
N ALA A 110 20.16 -18.17 -1.81
CA ALA A 110 20.48 -16.95 -2.54
C ALA A 110 19.27 -16.49 -3.38
N ALA A 111 18.59 -17.41 -4.06
CA ALA A 111 17.33 -17.12 -4.73
C ALA A 111 16.26 -16.55 -3.79
N LEU A 112 16.10 -17.14 -2.61
CA LEU A 112 15.17 -16.68 -1.58
C LEU A 112 15.54 -15.28 -1.07
N LEU A 113 16.82 -15.02 -0.81
CA LEU A 113 17.30 -13.70 -0.38
C LEU A 113 17.03 -12.63 -1.44
N VAL A 114 17.23 -12.94 -2.72
CA VAL A 114 16.88 -12.02 -3.81
C VAL A 114 15.37 -11.71 -3.80
N THR A 115 14.52 -12.72 -3.63
CA THR A 115 13.05 -12.51 -3.55
C THR A 115 12.64 -11.68 -2.33
N ILE A 116 13.33 -11.79 -1.20
CA ILE A 116 12.96 -11.09 0.04
C ILE A 116 13.55 -9.66 0.10
N LEU A 117 14.80 -9.48 -0.32
CA LEU A 117 15.57 -8.24 -0.09
C LEU A 117 15.58 -7.31 -1.30
N HIS A 118 15.37 -7.82 -2.51
CA HIS A 118 15.40 -7.02 -3.74
C HIS A 118 14.06 -7.05 -4.48
N GLY A 119 13.49 -8.23 -4.68
CA GLY A 119 12.18 -8.37 -5.31
C GLY A 119 12.18 -7.94 -6.77
N TYR A 120 11.45 -6.86 -7.07
CA TYR A 120 11.23 -6.32 -8.42
C TYR A 120 11.86 -4.92 -8.56
N PRO A 121 12.42 -4.55 -9.74
CA PRO A 121 12.57 -5.37 -10.94
C PRO A 121 13.73 -6.38 -10.81
N ALA A 122 13.64 -7.49 -11.53
CA ALA A 122 14.74 -8.42 -11.61
C ALA A 122 15.92 -7.76 -12.37
N SER A 123 17.10 -7.75 -11.76
CA SER A 123 18.31 -7.16 -12.33
C SER A 123 19.43 -8.19 -12.52
N THR A 124 20.21 -8.03 -13.59
CA THR A 124 21.36 -8.89 -13.88
C THR A 124 22.43 -8.76 -12.80
N SER A 125 22.66 -7.56 -12.26
CA SER A 125 23.61 -7.30 -11.18
C SER A 125 23.31 -8.17 -9.96
N VAL A 126 22.06 -8.15 -9.48
CA VAL A 126 21.65 -8.93 -8.30
C VAL A 126 21.73 -10.44 -8.56
N GLY A 127 21.36 -10.89 -9.77
CA GLY A 127 21.54 -12.29 -10.17
C GLY A 127 23.00 -12.75 -10.11
N LEU A 128 23.93 -11.92 -10.62
CA LEU A 128 25.37 -12.22 -10.60
C LEU A 128 25.94 -12.19 -9.17
N LEU A 129 25.52 -11.23 -8.33
CA LEU A 129 25.94 -11.17 -6.93
C LEU A 129 25.43 -12.40 -6.15
N ALA A 130 24.22 -12.88 -6.42
CA ALA A 130 23.71 -14.12 -5.86
C ALA A 130 24.59 -15.33 -6.26
N VAL A 131 24.97 -15.44 -7.54
CA VAL A 131 25.89 -16.48 -8.02
C VAL A 131 27.26 -16.42 -7.33
N ALA A 132 27.83 -15.22 -7.17
CA ALA A 132 29.09 -15.01 -6.46
C ALA A 132 29.00 -15.44 -4.98
N GLY A 133 27.88 -15.13 -4.31
CA GLY A 133 27.60 -15.57 -2.94
C GLY A 133 27.56 -17.10 -2.82
N VAL A 134 26.87 -17.78 -3.74
CA VAL A 134 26.80 -19.25 -3.79
C VAL A 134 28.18 -19.87 -4.00
N GLY A 135 28.95 -19.34 -4.95
CA GLY A 135 30.31 -19.82 -5.24
C GLY A 135 31.24 -19.67 -4.04
N THR A 136 31.18 -18.53 -3.36
CA THR A 136 31.97 -18.25 -2.16
C THR A 136 31.61 -19.19 -1.00
N ALA A 137 30.32 -19.35 -0.69
CA ALA A 137 29.87 -20.27 0.38
C ALA A 137 30.25 -21.73 0.10
N THR A 138 30.24 -22.13 -1.17
CA THR A 138 30.65 -23.47 -1.59
C THR A 138 32.16 -23.68 -1.43
N ALA A 139 32.98 -22.69 -1.79
CA ALA A 139 34.43 -22.74 -1.59
C ALA A 139 34.80 -22.84 -0.10
N VAL A 140 34.08 -22.11 0.74
CA VAL A 140 34.20 -22.20 2.21
C VAL A 140 33.86 -23.62 2.69
N SER A 141 32.78 -24.22 2.18
CA SER A 141 32.40 -25.61 2.51
C SER A 141 33.44 -26.64 2.10
N TRP A 142 34.11 -26.47 0.95
CA TRP A 142 35.21 -27.37 0.56
C TRP A 142 36.33 -27.37 1.58
N ARG A 143 36.71 -26.18 2.07
CA ARG A 143 37.76 -26.01 3.08
C ARG A 143 37.36 -26.64 4.43
N PHE A 144 36.14 -26.39 4.91
CA PHE A 144 35.71 -26.90 6.22
C PHE A 144 35.44 -28.40 6.25
N LEU A 145 35.04 -29.00 5.12
CA LEU A 145 34.72 -30.43 5.05
C LEU A 145 35.88 -31.29 4.54
N ASP A 146 37.06 -30.70 4.29
CA ASP A 146 38.22 -31.34 3.65
C ASP A 146 37.87 -32.02 2.31
N ALA A 147 36.91 -31.46 1.59
CA ALA A 147 36.49 -31.99 0.29
C ALA A 147 37.45 -31.51 -0.80
N ARG A 148 37.99 -32.46 -1.59
CA ARG A 148 38.95 -32.19 -2.66
C ARG A 148 38.28 -32.30 -4.04
N PRO A 149 37.67 -31.22 -4.58
CA PRO A 149 37.17 -31.21 -5.95
C PRO A 149 38.29 -31.38 -6.98
N SER A 150 37.95 -31.76 -8.21
CA SER A 150 38.93 -31.83 -9.30
C SER A 150 39.50 -30.44 -9.62
N ARG A 151 40.74 -30.39 -10.13
CA ARG A 151 41.40 -29.12 -10.53
C ARG A 151 40.54 -28.30 -11.48
N THR A 152 39.87 -28.97 -12.42
CA THR A 152 38.96 -28.33 -13.39
C THR A 152 37.76 -27.72 -12.67
N ALA A 153 37.14 -28.43 -11.73
CA ALA A 153 35.99 -27.93 -10.98
C ALA A 153 36.37 -26.73 -10.07
N SER A 154 37.52 -26.78 -9.40
CA SER A 154 38.03 -25.66 -8.60
C SER A 154 38.28 -24.41 -9.46
N ARG A 155 38.97 -24.56 -10.60
CA ARG A 155 39.26 -23.44 -11.50
C ARG A 155 37.98 -22.82 -12.05
N ALA A 156 37.05 -23.64 -12.52
CA ALA A 156 35.76 -23.17 -13.02
C ALA A 156 34.98 -22.40 -11.95
N ALA A 157 34.91 -22.92 -10.72
CA ALA A 157 34.21 -22.26 -9.62
C ALA A 157 34.84 -20.90 -9.26
N VAL A 158 36.17 -20.79 -9.20
CA VAL A 158 36.86 -19.51 -8.94
C VAL A 158 36.59 -18.51 -10.04
N VAL A 159 36.74 -18.90 -11.32
CA VAL A 159 36.52 -18.01 -12.46
C VAL A 159 35.08 -17.49 -12.47
N VAL A 160 34.08 -18.37 -12.31
CA VAL A 160 32.67 -17.98 -12.29
C VAL A 160 32.38 -17.05 -11.11
N THR A 161 32.90 -17.35 -9.92
CA THR A 161 32.66 -16.54 -8.71
C THR A 161 33.25 -15.14 -8.85
N VAL A 162 34.51 -15.03 -9.29
CA VAL A 162 35.20 -13.75 -9.46
C VAL A 162 34.55 -12.95 -10.60
N ALA A 163 34.26 -13.58 -11.74
CA ALA A 163 33.61 -12.91 -12.86
C ALA A 163 32.21 -12.38 -12.47
N ALA A 164 31.41 -13.19 -11.77
CA ALA A 164 30.09 -12.78 -11.29
C ALA A 164 30.16 -11.65 -10.26
N LEU A 165 31.15 -11.68 -9.34
CA LEU A 165 31.35 -10.61 -8.36
C LEU A 165 31.74 -9.29 -9.06
N LEU A 166 32.74 -9.31 -9.94
CA LEU A 166 33.22 -8.13 -10.64
C LEU A 166 32.16 -7.53 -11.57
N ALA A 167 31.51 -8.37 -12.40
CA ALA A 167 30.46 -7.91 -13.29
C ALA A 167 29.21 -7.46 -12.53
N GLY A 168 28.82 -8.19 -11.47
CA GLY A 168 27.66 -7.85 -10.65
C GLY A 168 27.83 -6.51 -9.92
N THR A 169 28.99 -6.29 -9.29
CA THR A 169 29.32 -5.01 -8.65
C THR A 169 29.45 -3.87 -9.66
N GLY A 170 30.13 -4.09 -10.78
CA GLY A 170 30.27 -3.10 -11.84
C GLY A 170 28.92 -2.64 -12.40
N LEU A 171 27.97 -3.56 -12.61
CA LEU A 171 26.61 -3.23 -13.04
C LEU A 171 25.77 -2.54 -11.96
N ALA A 172 26.00 -2.85 -10.68
CA ALA A 172 25.27 -2.23 -9.57
C ALA A 172 25.69 -0.77 -9.30
N VAL A 173 26.95 -0.44 -9.57
CA VAL A 173 27.54 0.90 -9.35
C VAL A 173 27.60 1.72 -10.64
N ALA A 174 27.26 1.11 -11.79
CA ALA A 174 27.13 1.83 -13.04
C ALA A 174 26.15 3.00 -12.86
N PRO A 175 26.53 4.24 -13.20
CA PRO A 175 25.68 5.39 -13.00
C PRO A 175 24.35 5.17 -13.74
N GLY A 176 23.26 5.10 -12.98
CA GLY A 176 21.92 5.19 -13.53
C GLY A 176 21.68 6.57 -14.13
N ALA A 177 20.56 6.73 -14.84
CA ALA A 177 20.12 8.05 -15.28
C ALA A 177 20.20 9.03 -14.09
N ALA A 178 20.80 10.19 -14.34
CA ALA A 178 21.04 11.17 -13.28
C ALA A 178 19.75 11.44 -12.51
N PRO A 179 19.80 11.58 -11.17
CA PRO A 179 18.66 12.05 -10.42
C PRO A 179 18.16 13.34 -11.05
N ALA A 180 16.84 13.49 -11.11
CA ALA A 180 16.22 14.71 -11.60
C ALA A 180 16.87 15.91 -10.89
N VAL A 181 17.25 16.92 -11.69
CA VAL A 181 17.88 18.16 -11.24
C VAL A 181 17.12 18.69 -10.02
N PRO A 182 17.79 19.11 -8.94
CA PRO A 182 17.15 19.79 -7.83
C PRO A 182 16.40 21.00 -8.39
N HIS A 183 15.07 20.92 -8.47
CA HIS A 183 14.27 22.06 -8.86
C HIS A 183 14.28 23.05 -7.72
N GLY A 184 14.66 24.30 -7.99
CA GLY A 184 14.54 25.38 -7.02
C GLY A 184 13.08 25.46 -6.55
N HIS A 185 12.86 25.37 -5.23
CA HIS A 185 11.54 25.45 -4.62
C HIS A 185 11.03 26.90 -4.66
N GLY A 186 10.59 27.36 -5.84
CA GLY A 186 9.57 28.38 -5.91
C GLY A 186 8.24 27.70 -5.65
N TYR A 187 7.53 28.08 -4.58
CA TYR A 187 6.14 27.66 -4.38
C TYR A 187 5.25 28.71 -5.08
N PRO A 188 4.83 28.52 -6.34
CA PRO A 188 3.94 29.47 -7.00
C PRO A 188 2.63 29.53 -6.21
N GLN A 189 2.37 30.65 -5.56
CA GLN A 189 1.12 30.90 -4.86
C GLN A 189 0.05 31.23 -5.90
N VAL A 190 -0.83 30.28 -6.21
CA VAL A 190 -2.11 30.62 -6.84
C VAL A 190 -3.01 31.14 -5.74
N ARG A 191 -3.08 32.47 -5.60
CA ARG A 191 -4.10 33.10 -4.75
C ARG A 191 -5.41 33.10 -5.53
N THR A 192 -6.41 32.41 -5.00
CA THR A 192 -7.80 32.61 -5.39
C THR A 192 -8.16 34.08 -5.12
N SER A 193 -8.58 34.80 -6.16
CA SER A 193 -8.84 36.25 -6.10
C SER A 193 -10.10 36.61 -5.35
N ASP A 194 -10.92 35.62 -4.99
CA ASP A 194 -12.23 35.81 -4.41
C ASP A 194 -12.16 36.00 -2.89
N GLU A 195 -13.09 36.79 -2.36
CA GLU A 195 -13.24 36.97 -0.91
C GLU A 195 -13.78 35.68 -0.26
N PRO A 196 -13.24 35.28 0.91
CA PRO A 196 -13.68 34.07 1.60
C PRO A 196 -15.07 34.24 2.22
N THR A 197 -15.99 33.32 1.89
CA THR A 197 -17.35 33.24 2.46
C THR A 197 -17.43 32.33 3.67
N ARG A 198 -16.41 31.48 3.88
CA ARG A 198 -16.23 30.62 5.05
C ARG A 198 -14.81 30.75 5.57
N ARG A 199 -14.65 31.02 6.86
CA ARG A 199 -13.34 31.17 7.52
C ARG A 199 -13.23 30.24 8.71
N PHE A 200 -12.11 29.54 8.79
CA PHE A 200 -11.79 28.63 9.89
C PHE A 200 -10.38 28.89 10.41
N ILE A 201 -10.16 28.60 11.69
CA ILE A 201 -8.85 28.62 12.32
C ILE A 201 -8.60 27.26 12.95
N LEU A 202 -7.50 26.62 12.56
CA LEU A 202 -7.04 25.35 13.10
C LEU A 202 -5.68 25.56 13.77
N THR A 203 -5.63 25.37 15.09
CA THR A 203 -4.38 25.45 15.87
C THR A 203 -3.90 24.05 16.20
N ALA A 204 -2.83 23.61 15.56
CA ALA A 204 -2.17 22.35 15.85
C ALA A 204 -1.33 22.46 17.12
N GLY A 205 -1.43 21.47 18.00
CA GLY A 205 -0.55 21.36 19.15
C GLY A 205 -0.74 20.08 19.94
N THR A 206 0.14 19.86 20.93
CA THR A 206 -0.02 18.76 21.88
C THR A 206 -1.25 19.01 22.77
N ALA A 207 -1.98 17.94 23.10
CA ALA A 207 -3.17 17.97 23.94
C ALA A 207 -3.32 16.68 24.75
N THR A 208 -4.17 16.73 25.77
CA THR A 208 -4.68 15.54 26.45
C THR A 208 -6.17 15.46 26.16
N VAL A 209 -6.61 14.35 25.56
CA VAL A 209 -8.01 14.14 25.16
C VAL A 209 -8.57 12.91 25.85
N ARG A 210 -9.89 12.91 26.10
CA ARG A 210 -10.57 11.86 26.84
C ARG A 210 -11.16 10.81 25.89
N VAL A 211 -10.57 9.62 25.84
CA VAL A 211 -11.00 8.51 24.97
C VAL A 211 -11.43 7.29 25.79
N GLY A 212 -12.71 6.94 25.70
CA GLY A 212 -13.25 5.72 26.30
C GLY A 212 -12.93 5.58 27.79
N GLY A 213 -13.18 6.63 28.58
CA GLY A 213 -12.92 6.56 30.01
C GLY A 213 -11.53 7.03 30.46
N ARG A 214 -10.58 7.32 29.55
CA ARG A 214 -9.17 7.61 29.91
C ARG A 214 -8.59 8.83 29.22
N ASP A 215 -7.68 9.49 29.92
CA ASP A 215 -6.90 10.60 29.38
C ASP A 215 -5.77 10.03 28.51
N VAL A 216 -5.65 10.55 27.29
CA VAL A 216 -4.71 10.08 26.27
C VAL A 216 -3.96 11.29 25.71
N ALA A 217 -2.63 11.15 25.57
CA ALA A 217 -1.82 12.16 24.90
C ALA A 217 -2.10 12.16 23.39
N ALA A 218 -2.27 13.34 22.82
CA ALA A 218 -2.61 13.54 21.43
C ALA A 218 -1.86 14.75 20.84
N TRP A 219 -1.78 14.78 19.52
CA TRP A 219 -1.57 16.00 18.74
C TRP A 219 -2.91 16.34 18.11
N ALA A 220 -3.40 17.55 18.31
CA ALA A 220 -4.78 17.90 18.02
C ALA A 220 -4.89 19.25 17.33
N PHE A 221 -5.88 19.37 16.44
CA PHE A 221 -6.35 20.68 15.99
C PHE A 221 -7.36 21.20 17.01
N ASN A 222 -7.14 22.42 17.53
CA ASN A 222 -7.99 23.07 18.53
C ASN A 222 -8.20 22.22 19.80
N ALA A 223 -7.17 21.49 20.22
CA ALA A 223 -7.17 20.65 21.43
C ALA A 223 -8.26 19.56 21.48
N GLN A 224 -8.80 19.16 20.33
CA GLN A 224 -9.78 18.08 20.20
C GLN A 224 -9.35 17.05 19.15
N VAL A 225 -9.76 15.79 19.37
CA VAL A 225 -9.63 14.70 18.40
C VAL A 225 -11.00 14.02 18.26
N PRO A 226 -11.57 13.92 17.04
CA PRO A 226 -11.11 14.55 15.79
C PRO A 226 -11.00 16.08 15.90
N GLY A 227 -10.20 16.69 15.02
CA GLY A 227 -10.22 18.13 14.79
C GLY A 227 -11.62 18.62 14.37
N PRO A 228 -11.89 19.94 14.43
CA PRO A 228 -13.20 20.50 14.10
C PRO A 228 -13.74 20.03 12.74
N GLU A 229 -15.02 19.68 12.67
CA GLU A 229 -15.68 19.45 11.38
C GLU A 229 -15.80 20.79 10.64
N LEU A 230 -15.26 20.84 9.42
CA LEU A 230 -15.37 21.98 8.53
C LEU A 230 -16.51 21.73 7.56
N THR A 231 -17.39 22.72 7.40
CA THR A 231 -18.55 22.60 6.52
C THR A 231 -18.61 23.77 5.55
N ALA A 232 -18.93 23.46 4.30
CA ALA A 232 -19.14 24.44 3.24
C ALA A 232 -20.35 24.05 2.38
N THR A 233 -20.90 25.02 1.66
CA THR A 233 -21.87 24.79 0.60
C THR A 233 -21.20 24.99 -0.75
N VAL A 234 -21.65 24.25 -1.78
CA VAL A 234 -21.13 24.42 -3.14
C VAL A 234 -21.15 25.89 -3.55
N GLY A 235 -20.01 26.39 -4.04
CA GLY A 235 -19.80 27.79 -4.42
C GLY A 235 -19.19 28.68 -3.32
N ASP A 236 -19.10 28.21 -2.07
CA ASP A 236 -18.37 28.92 -1.01
C ASP A 236 -16.87 29.06 -1.36
N VAL A 237 -16.24 30.13 -0.87
CA VAL A 237 -14.77 30.26 -0.86
C VAL A 237 -14.30 29.98 0.56
N VAL A 238 -13.60 28.86 0.72
CA VAL A 238 -13.12 28.38 2.02
C VAL A 238 -11.73 28.94 2.28
N GLU A 239 -11.56 29.58 3.44
CA GLU A 239 -10.27 30.01 3.98
C GLU A 239 -10.00 29.32 5.32
N VAL A 240 -8.84 28.68 5.43
CA VAL A 240 -8.41 28.02 6.67
C VAL A 240 -7.04 28.53 7.08
N THR A 241 -6.96 29.17 8.24
CA THR A 241 -5.68 29.56 8.84
C THR A 241 -5.19 28.44 9.75
N LEU A 242 -4.11 27.77 9.33
CA LEU A 242 -3.38 26.81 10.13
C LEU A 242 -2.36 27.53 11.00
N ARG A 243 -2.37 27.29 12.31
CA ARG A 243 -1.36 27.77 13.27
C ARG A 243 -0.67 26.59 13.92
N ASN A 244 0.66 26.60 13.97
CA ASN A 244 1.40 25.59 14.73
C ASN A 244 1.80 26.15 16.10
N ARG A 245 1.19 25.64 17.18
CA ARG A 245 1.54 26.07 18.54
C ARG A 245 2.87 25.48 19.00
N ASN A 246 3.06 24.17 18.89
CA ASN A 246 4.18 23.47 19.52
C ASN A 246 4.54 22.10 18.92
N ILE A 247 4.15 21.78 17.67
CA ILE A 247 4.58 20.55 17.00
C ILE A 247 5.95 20.76 16.35
N GLY A 248 7.00 20.18 16.95
CA GLY A 248 8.40 20.53 16.65
C GLY A 248 8.85 20.30 15.20
N ARG A 249 8.41 19.22 14.55
CA ARG A 249 8.77 18.91 13.15
C ARG A 249 7.90 19.64 12.11
N GLY A 250 7.04 20.55 12.55
CA GLY A 250 6.12 21.28 11.70
C GLY A 250 4.81 20.53 11.42
N VAL A 251 3.84 21.25 10.87
CA VAL A 251 2.52 20.74 10.43
C VAL A 251 2.14 21.32 9.08
N THR A 252 1.21 20.65 8.39
CA THR A 252 0.49 21.19 7.23
C THR A 252 -0.97 20.74 7.28
N LEU A 253 -1.78 21.14 6.30
CA LEU A 253 -3.09 20.55 6.02
C LEU A 253 -3.10 20.04 4.58
N HIS A 254 -3.30 18.74 4.42
CA HIS A 254 -3.72 18.14 3.17
C HIS A 254 -5.25 17.95 3.17
N TRP A 255 -5.88 18.25 2.04
CA TRP A 255 -7.33 18.17 1.83
C TRP A 255 -7.66 16.87 1.12
N HIS A 256 -7.69 15.78 1.87
CA HIS A 256 -7.77 14.43 1.33
C HIS A 256 -9.02 14.22 0.47
N GLY A 257 -8.77 13.94 -0.81
CA GLY A 257 -9.79 13.74 -1.85
C GLY A 257 -10.45 15.03 -2.33
N TYR A 258 -10.03 16.21 -1.87
CA TYR A 258 -10.55 17.48 -2.38
C TYR A 258 -9.60 18.05 -3.43
N ASP A 259 -10.06 18.20 -4.68
CA ASP A 259 -9.24 18.77 -5.74
C ASP A 259 -9.06 20.28 -5.54
N VAL A 260 -8.06 20.64 -4.74
CA VAL A 260 -7.60 22.02 -4.53
C VAL A 260 -6.60 22.44 -5.61
N PRO A 261 -6.29 23.74 -5.78
CA PRO A 261 -5.11 24.14 -6.53
C PRO A 261 -3.83 23.59 -5.87
N ASN A 262 -2.82 23.23 -6.66
CA ASN A 262 -1.61 22.57 -6.16
C ASN A 262 -0.92 23.28 -4.99
N SER A 263 -0.89 24.63 -5.00
CA SER A 263 -0.30 25.42 -3.93
C SER A 263 -1.03 25.35 -2.59
N GLN A 264 -2.19 24.69 -2.53
CA GLN A 264 -3.04 24.52 -1.36
C GLN A 264 -3.02 23.07 -0.83
N ASP A 265 -2.26 22.17 -1.46
CA ASP A 265 -2.32 20.73 -1.23
C ASP A 265 -1.65 20.24 0.07
N GLY A 266 -0.77 21.05 0.66
CA GLY A 266 -0.24 20.73 1.99
C GLY A 266 1.00 19.86 2.06
N VAL A 267 1.68 19.55 0.95
CA VAL A 267 2.81 18.61 0.91
C VAL A 267 4.13 19.35 1.18
N PRO A 268 4.79 19.15 2.34
CA PRO A 268 6.03 19.84 2.67
C PRO A 268 7.15 19.52 1.66
N GLY A 269 7.89 20.53 1.23
CA GLY A 269 8.98 20.37 0.27
C GLY A 269 8.52 20.29 -1.19
N VAL A 270 7.23 20.04 -1.44
CA VAL A 270 6.66 19.92 -2.79
C VAL A 270 5.77 21.12 -3.11
N THR A 271 4.68 21.30 -2.36
CA THR A 271 3.68 22.35 -2.63
C THR A 271 3.76 23.52 -1.64
N GLN A 272 4.36 23.31 -0.48
CA GLN A 272 4.65 24.37 0.49
C GLN A 272 5.80 23.98 1.44
N ALA A 273 6.25 24.92 2.27
CA ALA A 273 7.06 24.60 3.45
C ALA A 273 6.19 24.08 4.60
N ALA A 274 6.79 23.27 5.49
CA ALA A 274 6.15 22.91 6.74
C ALA A 274 5.94 24.15 7.64
N VAL A 275 4.80 24.24 8.31
CA VAL A 275 4.49 25.32 9.25
C VAL A 275 5.14 24.99 10.59
N LEU A 276 6.24 25.64 10.93
CA LEU A 276 7.00 25.43 12.17
C LEU A 276 6.31 26.08 13.39
N PRO A 277 6.68 25.72 14.63
CA PRO A 277 6.11 26.33 15.83
C PRO A 277 6.16 27.87 15.80
N GLY A 278 5.04 28.50 16.16
CA GLY A 278 4.86 29.96 16.11
C GLY A 278 4.49 30.52 14.72
N GLN A 279 4.50 29.69 13.66
CA GLN A 279 4.13 30.11 12.31
C GLN A 279 2.66 29.82 12.00
N GLU A 280 2.18 30.45 10.92
CA GLU A 280 0.88 30.19 10.34
C GLU A 280 0.92 30.09 8.81
N PHE A 281 -0.07 29.42 8.24
CA PHE A 281 -0.29 29.32 6.80
C PHE A 281 -1.78 29.44 6.51
N VAL A 282 -2.13 30.15 5.44
CA VAL A 282 -3.52 30.36 5.03
C VAL A 282 -3.79 29.56 3.76
N TYR A 283 -4.69 28.60 3.87
CA TYR A 283 -5.24 27.87 2.74
C TYR A 283 -6.46 28.59 2.19
N ARG A 284 -6.60 28.68 0.87
CA ARG A 284 -7.80 29.24 0.24
C ARG A 284 -8.16 28.54 -1.07
N PHE A 285 -9.38 28.02 -1.16
CA PHE A 285 -9.89 27.31 -2.34
C PHE A 285 -11.41 27.43 -2.45
N ARG A 286 -11.95 27.14 -3.64
CA ARG A 286 -13.39 27.14 -3.91
C ARG A 286 -13.99 25.79 -3.55
N ALA A 287 -15.17 25.82 -2.94
CA ALA A 287 -15.95 24.65 -2.61
C ALA A 287 -16.78 24.20 -3.82
N ASP A 288 -16.17 23.68 -4.88
CA ASP A 288 -16.88 23.33 -6.13
C ASP A 288 -17.32 21.86 -6.21
N GLN A 289 -16.82 21.02 -5.31
CA GLN A 289 -17.06 19.58 -5.27
C GLN A 289 -17.88 19.24 -4.02
N ALA A 290 -19.13 18.81 -4.19
CA ALA A 290 -19.94 18.30 -3.07
C ALA A 290 -19.49 16.89 -2.69
N GLY A 291 -19.42 16.59 -1.40
CA GLY A 291 -19.00 15.27 -0.95
C GLY A 291 -18.54 15.22 0.51
N THR A 292 -18.05 14.04 0.87
CA THR A 292 -17.43 13.75 2.17
C THR A 292 -15.92 13.62 1.99
N TYR A 293 -15.20 14.53 2.63
CA TYR A 293 -13.75 14.63 2.59
C TYR A 293 -13.21 14.72 4.01
N TRP A 294 -11.89 14.79 4.13
CA TRP A 294 -11.25 14.99 5.41
C TRP A 294 -9.94 15.73 5.21
N TYR A 295 -9.36 16.21 6.31
CA TYR A 295 -8.09 16.90 6.28
C TYR A 295 -7.16 16.31 7.33
N HIS A 296 -5.87 16.33 7.06
CA HIS A 296 -4.87 15.85 8.01
C HIS A 296 -3.50 16.49 7.76
N THR A 297 -2.59 16.35 8.71
CA THR A 297 -1.20 16.80 8.48
C THR A 297 -0.50 15.91 7.47
N HIS A 298 0.24 16.53 6.55
CA HIS A 298 1.14 15.85 5.63
C HIS A 298 2.62 16.11 5.99
N ALA A 299 2.89 16.98 6.97
CA ALA A 299 4.16 16.99 7.70
C ALA A 299 4.11 15.94 8.81
N VAL A 300 5.17 15.13 8.90
CA VAL A 300 5.29 14.01 9.86
C VAL A 300 4.02 13.16 9.93
N SER A 301 3.43 12.88 8.77
CA SER A 301 2.08 12.33 8.60
C SER A 301 1.85 11.06 9.42
N ASP A 302 2.77 10.09 9.40
CA ASP A 302 2.63 8.82 10.14
C ASP A 302 2.39 9.05 11.64
N VAL A 303 3.26 9.83 12.30
CA VAL A 303 3.09 10.13 13.73
C VAL A 303 1.95 11.12 13.96
N GLY A 304 1.87 12.17 13.15
CA GLY A 304 0.92 13.26 13.37
C GLY A 304 -0.54 12.83 13.27
N VAL A 305 -0.88 12.06 12.24
CA VAL A 305 -2.25 11.56 12.03
C VAL A 305 -2.62 10.54 13.10
N ARG A 306 -1.76 9.55 13.39
CA ARG A 306 -1.98 8.57 14.48
C ARG A 306 -2.15 9.20 15.86
N MET A 307 -1.55 10.38 16.07
CA MET A 307 -1.66 11.13 17.31
C MET A 307 -2.89 12.05 17.34
N GLY A 308 -3.62 12.23 16.23
CA GLY A 308 -4.89 12.96 16.18
C GLY A 308 -4.94 14.22 15.31
N LEU A 309 -3.90 14.52 14.50
CA LEU A 309 -3.91 15.66 13.58
C LEU A 309 -4.69 15.35 12.29
N TYR A 310 -6.00 15.15 12.45
CA TYR A 310 -6.97 14.99 11.37
C TYR A 310 -8.31 15.62 11.75
N GLY A 311 -9.18 15.85 10.76
CA GLY A 311 -10.58 16.24 10.95
C GLY A 311 -11.38 16.07 9.67
N VAL A 312 -12.67 16.42 9.68
CA VAL A 312 -13.60 16.15 8.58
C VAL A 312 -13.89 17.43 7.79
N LEU A 313 -14.02 17.31 6.46
CA LEU A 313 -14.52 18.36 5.58
C LEU A 313 -15.78 17.84 4.87
N VAL A 314 -16.91 18.52 5.05
CA VAL A 314 -18.16 18.22 4.32
C VAL A 314 -18.54 19.40 3.45
N VAL A 315 -18.58 19.17 2.14
CA VAL A 315 -19.12 20.16 1.20
C VAL A 315 -20.50 19.70 0.75
N ARG A 316 -21.54 20.47 1.08
CA ARG A 316 -22.92 20.12 0.80
C ARG A 316 -23.43 20.84 -0.46
N PRO A 317 -24.25 20.19 -1.30
CA PRO A 317 -24.90 20.87 -2.42
C PRO A 317 -25.96 21.88 -1.94
N GLY A 318 -26.46 21.71 -0.71
CA GLY A 318 -27.42 22.58 -0.05
C GLY A 318 -27.68 22.11 1.39
N PRO A 319 -28.65 22.71 2.09
CA PRO A 319 -29.04 22.28 3.43
C PRO A 319 -29.46 20.79 3.45
N PRO A 320 -29.12 20.03 4.50
CA PRO A 320 -29.54 18.64 4.63
C PRO A 320 -31.07 18.55 4.78
N THR A 321 -31.67 17.56 4.11
CA THR A 321 -33.13 17.31 4.13
C THR A 321 -33.57 16.37 5.25
N GLY A 322 -32.63 15.96 6.11
CA GLY A 322 -32.83 15.02 7.20
C GLY A 322 -31.60 14.95 8.10
N LEU A 323 -31.39 13.82 8.76
CA LEU A 323 -30.24 13.61 9.62
C LEU A 323 -28.97 13.32 8.80
N ASP A 324 -27.91 14.10 9.02
CA ASP A 324 -26.62 13.97 8.33
C ASP A 324 -25.50 13.83 9.38
N VAL A 325 -24.92 12.63 9.52
CA VAL A 325 -23.97 12.29 10.59
C VAL A 325 -22.63 11.89 10.01
N THR A 326 -21.56 12.54 10.47
CA THR A 326 -20.18 12.15 10.19
C THR A 326 -19.68 11.12 11.21
N VAL A 327 -19.01 10.08 10.71
CA VAL A 327 -18.47 8.97 11.50
C VAL A 327 -16.99 8.76 11.14
N PRO A 328 -16.07 9.63 11.59
CA PRO A 328 -14.64 9.44 11.39
C PRO A 328 -14.09 8.38 12.35
N VAL A 329 -13.65 7.26 11.78
CA VAL A 329 -13.04 6.13 12.50
C VAL A 329 -11.53 6.31 12.57
N HIS A 330 -10.97 6.13 13.76
CA HIS A 330 -9.55 6.27 14.04
C HIS A 330 -9.14 5.45 15.27
N THR A 331 -7.86 5.09 15.40
CA THR A 331 -7.34 4.38 16.56
C THR A 331 -6.30 5.24 17.28
N LEU A 332 -6.73 5.97 18.30
CA LEU A 332 -5.86 6.83 19.09
C LEU A 332 -5.29 6.08 20.29
N SER A 333 -3.96 5.90 20.33
CA SER A 333 -3.27 5.14 21.40
C SER A 333 -3.87 3.75 21.66
N GLY A 334 -4.17 3.02 20.58
CA GLY A 334 -4.78 1.68 20.64
C GLY A 334 -6.25 1.66 21.03
N ARG A 335 -6.92 2.83 21.10
CA ARG A 335 -8.35 2.95 21.43
C ARG A 335 -9.14 3.40 20.22
N PRO A 336 -10.17 2.64 19.81
CA PRO A 336 -10.94 2.99 18.63
C PRO A 336 -11.91 4.15 18.92
N LEU A 337 -11.96 5.09 17.99
CA LEU A 337 -12.86 6.22 17.87
C LEU A 337 -13.79 6.00 16.66
N PRO A 338 -14.99 6.62 16.63
CA PRO A 338 -15.58 7.40 17.71
C PRO A 338 -16.12 6.50 18.82
N ALA A 339 -16.42 7.09 19.98
CA ALA A 339 -17.23 6.42 21.00
C ALA A 339 -18.65 6.17 20.46
N ALA A 340 -19.34 5.17 21.02
CA ALA A 340 -20.71 4.88 20.62
C ALA A 340 -21.62 6.09 20.89
N ARG A 341 -22.26 6.60 19.84
CA ARG A 341 -23.28 7.67 19.92
C ARG A 341 -24.66 7.04 19.78
N VAL A 342 -25.59 7.43 20.66
CA VAL A 342 -27.01 7.06 20.54
C VAL A 342 -27.82 8.33 20.29
N GLU A 343 -28.59 8.34 19.21
CA GLU A 343 -29.42 9.48 18.82
C GLU A 343 -30.75 8.98 18.27
N ARG A 344 -31.85 9.28 18.97
CA ARG A 344 -33.18 8.84 18.57
C ARG A 344 -33.62 9.62 17.33
N VAL A 345 -34.16 8.90 16.34
CA VAL A 345 -34.63 9.48 15.07
C VAL A 345 -36.07 9.05 14.83
N GLU A 346 -36.91 9.99 14.42
CA GLU A 346 -38.31 9.69 14.07
C GLU A 346 -38.39 8.87 12.78
N ALA A 347 -39.36 7.96 12.71
CA ALA A 347 -39.57 7.15 11.52
C ALA A 347 -39.95 8.03 10.31
N GLY A 348 -39.40 7.71 9.14
CA GLY A 348 -39.62 8.47 7.91
C GLY A 348 -38.60 9.57 7.64
N VAL A 349 -37.77 9.94 8.63
CA VAL A 349 -36.69 10.93 8.44
C VAL A 349 -35.59 10.33 7.54
N PRO A 350 -35.17 11.02 6.47
CA PRO A 350 -34.01 10.61 5.68
C PRO A 350 -32.74 10.69 6.53
N VAL A 351 -31.90 9.67 6.46
CA VAL A 351 -30.62 9.59 7.18
C VAL A 351 -29.48 9.40 6.19
N ARG A 352 -28.42 10.20 6.33
CA ARG A 352 -27.12 10.03 5.68
C ARG A 352 -26.05 9.81 6.74
N LEU A 353 -25.33 8.68 6.66
CA LEU A 353 -24.15 8.41 7.46
C LEU A 353 -22.92 8.55 6.58
N ARG A 354 -22.08 9.54 6.86
CA ARG A 354 -20.81 9.80 6.18
C ARG A 354 -19.71 9.05 6.91
N LEU A 355 -19.29 7.92 6.37
CA LEU A 355 -18.27 7.05 6.95
C LEU A 355 -16.91 7.51 6.45
N ILE A 356 -15.96 7.77 7.35
CA ILE A 356 -14.61 8.19 7.00
C ILE A 356 -13.62 7.30 7.73
N ASN A 357 -12.75 6.63 6.99
CA ASN A 357 -11.63 5.89 7.57
C ASN A 357 -10.39 6.80 7.65
N THR A 358 -10.08 7.28 8.85
CA THR A 358 -8.91 8.13 9.12
C THR A 358 -7.75 7.35 9.75
N ASP A 359 -7.85 6.02 9.79
CA ASP A 359 -6.81 5.10 10.26
C ASP A 359 -5.89 4.65 9.12
N ASN A 360 -4.82 3.92 9.44
CA ASN A 360 -3.85 3.39 8.48
C ASN A 360 -4.25 2.04 7.85
N THR A 361 -5.38 1.46 8.26
CA THR A 361 -5.81 0.12 7.86
C THR A 361 -7.27 0.09 7.45
N THR A 362 -7.65 -0.89 6.64
CA THR A 362 -9.04 -1.12 6.22
C THR A 362 -9.93 -1.46 7.41
N HIS A 363 -11.11 -0.83 7.48
CA HIS A 363 -12.13 -1.14 8.48
C HIS A 363 -13.39 -1.73 7.85
N ARG A 364 -14.07 -2.61 8.59
CA ARG A 364 -15.34 -3.23 8.18
C ARG A 364 -16.52 -2.52 8.83
N TYR A 365 -17.43 -2.02 8.00
CA TYR A 365 -18.63 -1.32 8.45
C TYR A 365 -19.88 -2.15 8.14
N ALA A 366 -20.81 -2.20 9.08
CA ALA A 366 -22.07 -2.92 8.95
C ALA A 366 -23.22 -2.08 9.47
N LEU A 367 -24.27 -1.87 8.67
CA LEU A 367 -25.50 -1.23 9.14
C LEU A 367 -26.58 -2.29 9.37
N ALA A 368 -27.06 -2.39 10.61
CA ALA A 368 -28.08 -3.34 11.01
C ALA A 368 -29.38 -2.64 11.38
N GLY A 369 -30.50 -3.35 11.23
CA GLY A 369 -31.85 -2.86 11.59
C GLY A 369 -32.60 -2.15 10.46
N THR A 370 -31.97 -1.93 9.31
CA THR A 370 -32.62 -1.34 8.12
C THR A 370 -31.92 -1.75 6.83
N ALA A 371 -32.62 -1.66 5.70
CA ALA A 371 -32.00 -1.65 4.38
C ALA A 371 -31.41 -0.27 4.09
N PHE A 372 -30.31 -0.21 3.34
CA PHE A 372 -29.61 1.03 3.00
C PHE A 372 -29.06 1.01 1.59
N GLN A 373 -28.65 2.17 1.09
CA GLN A 373 -27.92 2.31 -0.16
C GLN A 373 -26.53 2.90 0.13
N VAL A 374 -25.52 2.49 -0.63
CA VAL A 374 -24.27 3.27 -0.71
C VAL A 374 -24.52 4.36 -1.74
N ALA A 375 -24.69 5.60 -1.28
CA ALA A 375 -25.04 6.72 -2.14
C ALA A 375 -23.82 7.31 -2.83
N ALA A 376 -22.69 7.38 -2.13
CA ALA A 376 -21.44 7.93 -2.64
C ALA A 376 -20.23 7.17 -2.09
N ILE A 377 -19.14 7.18 -2.85
CA ILE A 377 -17.82 6.68 -2.44
C ILE A 377 -16.80 7.78 -2.77
N ASP A 378 -15.90 8.08 -1.83
CA ASP A 378 -14.82 9.06 -1.99
C ASP A 378 -15.29 10.43 -2.51
N GLY A 379 -16.48 10.86 -2.10
CA GLY A 379 -17.07 12.14 -2.52
C GLY A 379 -17.81 12.11 -3.86
N PHE A 380 -17.89 10.96 -4.54
CA PHE A 380 -18.62 10.80 -5.81
C PHE A 380 -19.91 10.01 -5.62
N ASP A 381 -21.03 10.60 -6.06
CA ASP A 381 -22.33 9.93 -6.06
C ASP A 381 -22.34 8.75 -7.04
N LEU A 382 -22.84 7.59 -6.56
CA LEU A 382 -23.01 6.39 -7.37
C LEU A 382 -24.28 6.48 -8.20
N ARG A 383 -24.22 5.93 -9.42
CA ARG A 383 -25.37 5.83 -10.31
C ARG A 383 -26.25 4.64 -9.91
N GLY A 384 -27.56 4.87 -9.81
CA GLY A 384 -28.55 3.82 -9.59
C GLY A 384 -28.25 2.88 -8.40
N PRO A 385 -27.89 3.38 -7.21
CA PRO A 385 -27.57 2.53 -6.07
C PRO A 385 -28.79 1.69 -5.66
N THR A 386 -28.59 0.41 -5.39
CA THR A 386 -29.68 -0.53 -5.04
C THR A 386 -29.71 -0.80 -3.54
N PRO A 387 -30.88 -1.09 -2.93
CA PRO A 387 -30.96 -1.41 -1.52
C PRO A 387 -30.12 -2.65 -1.14
N LEU A 388 -29.40 -2.54 -0.02
CA LEU A 388 -28.58 -3.57 0.60
C LEU A 388 -29.12 -3.85 2.01
N ALA A 389 -29.01 -5.10 2.44
CA ALA A 389 -29.31 -5.52 3.81
C ALA A 389 -28.37 -6.66 4.20
N GLY A 390 -28.04 -6.78 5.50
CA GLY A 390 -27.16 -7.85 5.98
C GLY A 390 -25.80 -7.88 5.27
N THR A 391 -25.31 -6.71 4.85
CA THR A 391 -24.11 -6.56 4.00
C THR A 391 -23.15 -5.59 4.68
N THR A 392 -21.86 -5.82 4.48
CA THR A 392 -20.79 -4.97 5.00
C THR A 392 -20.09 -4.23 3.87
N VAL A 393 -19.54 -3.05 4.18
CA VAL A 393 -18.63 -2.33 3.29
C VAL A 393 -17.24 -2.31 3.93
N LEU A 394 -16.21 -2.45 3.10
CA LEU A 394 -14.82 -2.31 3.52
C LEU A 394 -14.33 -0.96 3.03
N ILE A 395 -13.88 -0.11 3.95
CA ILE A 395 -13.38 1.23 3.63
C ILE A 395 -11.86 1.22 3.83
N PRO A 396 -11.06 1.47 2.77
CA PRO A 396 -9.61 1.52 2.85
C PRO A 396 -9.14 2.70 3.71
N ALA A 397 -7.87 2.73 4.13
CA ALA A 397 -7.31 3.92 4.76
C ALA A 397 -7.50 5.14 3.84
N GLY A 398 -8.04 6.23 4.38
CA GLY A 398 -8.37 7.44 3.61
C GLY A 398 -9.66 7.38 2.80
N GLY A 399 -10.30 6.22 2.69
CA GLY A 399 -11.56 6.05 1.95
C GLY A 399 -12.78 6.58 2.71
N ARG A 400 -13.84 6.93 1.95
CA ARG A 400 -15.12 7.41 2.47
C ARG A 400 -16.31 6.79 1.77
N TYR A 401 -17.37 6.48 2.51
CA TYR A 401 -18.64 5.96 1.98
C TYR A 401 -19.79 6.73 2.62
N ASP A 402 -20.75 7.19 1.82
CA ASP A 402 -22.00 7.74 2.33
C ASP A 402 -23.09 6.66 2.25
N LEU A 403 -23.61 6.24 3.40
CA LEU A 403 -24.77 5.35 3.47
C LEU A 403 -26.04 6.18 3.63
N VAL A 404 -27.09 5.85 2.86
CA VAL A 404 -28.39 6.50 2.97
C VAL A 404 -29.50 5.49 3.22
N PHE A 405 -30.46 5.87 4.06
CA PHE A 405 -31.66 5.11 4.34
C PHE A 405 -32.74 6.02 4.90
N THR A 406 -33.99 5.56 4.89
CA THR A 406 -35.08 6.21 5.62
C THR A 406 -35.19 5.57 7.00
N ALA A 407 -35.20 6.37 8.06
CA ALA A 407 -35.30 5.88 9.43
C ALA A 407 -36.55 4.99 9.61
N PRO A 408 -36.40 3.70 9.98
CA PRO A 408 -37.55 2.86 10.27
C PRO A 408 -38.09 3.14 11.67
N ALA A 409 -39.24 2.54 12.01
CA ALA A 409 -39.77 2.58 13.37
C ALA A 409 -38.94 1.77 14.39
N THR A 410 -38.09 0.85 13.89
CA THR A 410 -37.20 0.02 14.70
C THR A 410 -35.80 0.64 14.84
N PRO A 411 -35.05 0.31 15.90
CA PRO A 411 -33.67 0.76 16.04
C PRO A 411 -32.74 0.32 14.89
N VAL A 412 -31.80 1.20 14.54
CA VAL A 412 -30.74 0.98 13.55
C VAL A 412 -29.39 1.21 14.21
N ALA A 413 -28.39 0.38 13.92
CA ALA A 413 -27.04 0.55 14.44
C ALA A 413 -25.97 0.34 13.36
N LEU A 414 -24.97 1.22 13.39
CA LEU A 414 -23.74 1.10 12.62
C LEU A 414 -22.66 0.47 13.49
N PHE A 415 -22.09 -0.63 13.00
CA PHE A 415 -20.97 -1.33 13.60
C PHE A 415 -19.71 -1.11 12.77
N VAL A 416 -18.59 -0.93 13.44
CA VAL A 416 -17.24 -0.89 12.87
C VAL A 416 -16.42 -1.98 13.54
N ASP A 417 -15.95 -2.95 12.76
CA ASP A 417 -15.26 -4.15 13.23
C ASP A 417 -15.99 -4.86 14.38
N GLY A 418 -17.32 -4.94 14.26
CA GLY A 418 -18.20 -5.57 15.25
C GLY A 418 -18.55 -4.71 16.46
N ARG A 419 -18.00 -3.49 16.58
CA ARG A 419 -18.31 -2.54 17.67
C ARG A 419 -19.33 -1.51 17.20
N ALA A 420 -20.42 -1.32 17.94
CA ALA A 420 -21.37 -0.25 17.66
C ALA A 420 -20.71 1.13 17.83
N VAL A 421 -20.83 2.00 16.83
CA VAL A 421 -20.30 3.38 16.83
C VAL A 421 -21.40 4.44 16.75
N TYR A 422 -22.54 4.09 16.18
CA TYR A 422 -23.72 4.94 16.07
C TYR A 422 -24.98 4.08 16.16
N SER A 423 -26.02 4.54 16.85
CA SER A 423 -27.31 3.83 16.90
C SER A 423 -28.49 4.77 17.16
N THR A 424 -29.68 4.38 16.68
CA THR A 424 -30.95 5.05 17.02
C THR A 424 -31.70 4.40 18.18
N GLY A 425 -31.18 3.29 18.71
CA GLY A 425 -31.70 2.56 19.87
C GLY A 425 -30.84 1.34 20.22
N GLU A 426 -31.39 0.35 20.90
CA GLU A 426 -30.64 -0.88 21.20
C GLU A 426 -30.72 -1.86 20.01
N VAL A 427 -29.57 -2.26 19.50
CA VAL A 427 -29.45 -3.29 18.46
C VAL A 427 -28.28 -4.21 18.82
N SER A 428 -28.57 -5.50 18.92
CA SER A 428 -27.56 -6.54 19.14
C SER A 428 -27.57 -7.50 17.95
N THR A 429 -26.47 -7.57 17.21
CA THR A 429 -26.31 -8.48 16.08
C THR A 429 -24.84 -8.80 15.81
N ALA A 430 -24.56 -10.01 15.33
CA ALA A 430 -23.23 -10.43 14.92
C ALA A 430 -23.04 -10.12 13.42
N THR A 431 -22.19 -9.13 13.12
CA THR A 431 -21.99 -8.63 11.74
C THR A 431 -20.74 -9.20 11.05
N GLY A 432 -19.87 -9.91 11.79
CA GLY A 432 -18.58 -10.38 11.27
C GLY A 432 -18.67 -11.37 10.11
N GLY A 433 -19.76 -12.15 10.02
CA GLY A 433 -19.99 -13.15 8.97
C GLY A 433 -20.75 -12.62 7.75
N TRP A 434 -21.15 -11.35 7.73
CA TRP A 434 -21.94 -10.80 6.64
C TRP A 434 -21.10 -10.68 5.34
N PRO A 435 -21.73 -10.88 4.17
CA PRO A 435 -21.08 -10.65 2.89
C PRO A 435 -20.53 -9.22 2.78
N VAL A 436 -19.43 -9.08 2.05
CA VAL A 436 -18.82 -7.79 1.76
C VAL A 436 -19.30 -7.32 0.39
N LEU A 437 -19.79 -6.09 0.31
CA LEU A 437 -20.11 -5.43 -0.96
C LEU A 437 -18.85 -5.29 -1.81
N ASP A 438 -18.92 -5.69 -3.07
CA ASP A 438 -17.91 -5.35 -4.07
C ASP A 438 -18.38 -4.13 -4.90
N PRO A 439 -17.76 -2.95 -4.75
CA PRO A 439 -18.20 -1.73 -5.44
C PRO A 439 -18.15 -1.85 -6.97
N LEU A 440 -17.30 -2.73 -7.51
CA LEU A 440 -17.12 -2.91 -8.97
C LEU A 440 -18.38 -3.34 -9.70
N THR A 441 -19.34 -3.95 -8.99
CA THR A 441 -20.59 -4.47 -9.57
C THR A 441 -21.83 -3.78 -9.00
N TYR A 442 -21.65 -2.75 -8.16
CA TYR A 442 -22.76 -2.09 -7.47
C TYR A 442 -23.22 -0.83 -8.21
N GLY A 443 -24.52 -0.61 -8.25
CA GLY A 443 -25.13 0.49 -9.01
C GLY A 443 -25.29 0.18 -10.50
N ALA A 444 -25.62 1.22 -11.27
CA ALA A 444 -25.93 1.14 -12.69
C ALA A 444 -24.75 1.57 -13.56
N PRO A 445 -24.38 0.80 -14.61
CA PRO A 445 -23.27 1.13 -15.49
C PRO A 445 -23.46 2.42 -16.27
N ALA A 446 -22.34 3.04 -16.61
CA ALA A 446 -22.26 4.03 -17.67
C ALA A 446 -20.95 3.83 -18.46
N PRO A 447 -20.91 4.23 -19.75
CA PRO A 447 -19.69 4.14 -20.55
C PRO A 447 -18.53 4.90 -19.92
N ALA A 448 -17.33 4.36 -20.01
CA ALA A 448 -16.11 5.07 -19.64
C ALA A 448 -15.99 6.34 -20.51
N PRO A 449 -15.51 7.48 -19.96
CA PRO A 449 -15.38 8.72 -20.73
C PRO A 449 -14.36 8.65 -21.87
N TRP A 450 -13.45 7.67 -21.84
CA TRP A 450 -12.31 7.57 -22.74
C TRP A 450 -12.13 6.14 -23.27
N THR A 451 -11.65 6.03 -24.51
CA THR A 451 -11.31 4.76 -25.18
C THR A 451 -9.83 4.65 -25.54
N ARG A 452 -9.03 5.70 -25.27
CA ARG A 452 -7.59 5.80 -25.54
C ARG A 452 -6.89 6.46 -24.36
N PHE A 453 -5.62 6.11 -24.18
CA PHE A 453 -4.75 6.64 -23.13
C PHE A 453 -3.52 7.28 -23.79
N ASP A 454 -3.20 8.51 -23.39
CA ASP A 454 -2.04 9.27 -23.88
C ASP A 454 -0.76 8.88 -23.14
N ARG A 455 -0.90 8.45 -21.88
CA ARG A 455 0.18 8.00 -21.01
C ARG A 455 -0.23 6.75 -20.25
N GLU A 456 0.74 5.85 -20.07
CA GLU A 456 0.55 4.64 -19.30
C GLU A 456 1.73 4.44 -18.35
N PHE A 457 1.44 4.16 -17.08
CA PHE A 457 2.46 3.85 -16.08
C PHE A 457 2.11 2.57 -15.33
N THR A 458 3.12 1.76 -15.08
CA THR A 458 3.00 0.56 -14.24
C THR A 458 3.66 0.84 -12.90
N LEU A 459 2.93 0.63 -11.81
CA LEU A 459 3.37 0.83 -10.43
C LEU A 459 3.37 -0.51 -9.73
N VAL A 460 4.56 -1.09 -9.57
CA VAL A 460 4.75 -2.38 -8.90
C VAL A 460 5.11 -2.14 -7.43
N LEU A 461 4.14 -2.35 -6.55
CA LEU A 461 4.27 -2.24 -5.10
C LEU A 461 4.95 -3.50 -4.56
N ASP A 462 6.12 -3.33 -3.96
CA ASP A 462 6.90 -4.41 -3.39
C ASP A 462 7.65 -3.93 -2.13
N ARG A 463 8.54 -4.77 -1.65
CA ARG A 463 9.50 -4.49 -0.59
C ARG A 463 10.90 -4.34 -1.15
N GLY A 464 11.76 -3.63 -0.44
CA GLY A 464 13.18 -3.54 -0.78
C GLY A 464 14.04 -3.05 0.37
N LEU A 465 15.29 -2.73 0.04
CA LEU A 465 16.23 -2.09 0.95
C LEU A 465 16.46 -0.64 0.51
N ASP A 466 16.28 0.28 1.44
CA ASP A 466 16.77 1.64 1.35
C ASP A 466 18.23 1.70 1.85
N LEU A 467 19.10 2.28 1.04
CA LEU A 467 20.55 2.40 1.27
C LEU A 467 21.03 3.86 1.42
N HIS A 468 20.13 4.84 1.51
CA HIS A 468 20.49 6.26 1.71
C HIS A 468 21.13 6.55 3.08
N GLY A 469 20.88 5.69 4.06
CA GLY A 469 21.45 5.81 5.41
C GLY A 469 22.78 5.07 5.61
N LEU A 470 23.42 5.33 6.75
CA LEU A 470 24.59 4.59 7.23
C LEU A 470 24.37 3.07 7.32
N LEU A 471 23.12 2.66 7.60
CA LEU A 471 22.71 1.26 7.70
C LEU A 471 21.54 1.01 6.76
N PRO A 472 21.50 -0.14 6.05
CA PRO A 472 20.35 -0.54 5.26
C PRO A 472 19.08 -0.58 6.08
N ARG A 473 17.98 -0.10 5.51
CA ARG A 473 16.65 -0.13 6.12
C ARG A 473 15.68 -0.86 5.22
N TYR A 474 14.69 -1.51 5.82
CA TYR A 474 13.57 -2.03 5.07
C TYR A 474 12.75 -0.87 4.52
N ALA A 475 12.37 -0.96 3.25
CA ALA A 475 11.55 0.04 2.58
C ALA A 475 10.37 -0.59 1.87
N HIS A 476 9.28 0.17 1.79
CA HIS A 476 8.18 -0.13 0.89
C HIS A 476 8.47 0.58 -0.44
N THR A 477 8.60 -0.20 -1.50
CA THR A 477 9.13 0.30 -2.78
C THR A 477 8.07 0.34 -3.86
N VAL A 478 8.23 1.27 -4.79
CA VAL A 478 7.50 1.29 -6.06
C VAL A 478 8.50 1.09 -7.18
N ASN A 479 8.29 0.06 -8.00
CA ASN A 479 9.21 -0.32 -9.07
C ASN A 479 10.66 -0.52 -8.58
N GLY A 480 10.84 -1.02 -7.36
CA GLY A 480 12.14 -1.34 -6.76
C GLY A 480 12.91 -0.17 -6.17
N ALA A 481 12.35 1.05 -6.21
CA ALA A 481 12.91 2.23 -5.58
C ALA A 481 12.04 2.69 -4.40
N ALA A 482 12.65 3.38 -3.45
CA ALA A 482 11.99 4.07 -2.34
C ALA A 482 12.16 5.59 -2.53
N ASP A 483 11.24 6.39 -2.01
CA ASP A 483 11.38 7.86 -1.97
C ASP A 483 12.77 8.26 -1.41
N PRO A 484 13.49 9.21 -2.03
CA PRO A 484 13.10 10.05 -3.16
C PRO A 484 13.45 9.51 -4.56
N ASP A 485 13.95 8.27 -4.67
CA ASP A 485 14.49 7.73 -5.92
C ASP A 485 13.44 7.17 -6.88
N ILE A 486 12.17 7.11 -6.45
CA ILE A 486 11.10 6.64 -7.33
C ILE A 486 10.89 7.68 -8.44
N PRO A 487 11.06 7.32 -9.73
CA PRO A 487 10.89 8.28 -10.81
C PRO A 487 9.48 8.86 -10.85
N PRO A 488 9.32 10.18 -11.07
CA PRO A 488 8.01 10.80 -11.14
C PRO A 488 7.25 10.36 -12.39
N GLN A 489 5.93 10.36 -12.29
CA GLN A 489 5.02 10.15 -13.41
C GLN A 489 4.84 11.50 -14.12
N VAL A 490 5.50 11.69 -15.26
CA VAL A 490 5.46 12.98 -15.97
C VAL A 490 4.32 13.00 -16.99
N VAL A 491 3.43 13.98 -16.89
CA VAL A 491 2.21 14.13 -17.72
C VAL A 491 2.10 15.55 -18.28
N ARG A 492 1.28 15.74 -19.32
CA ARG A 492 0.86 17.06 -19.80
C ARG A 492 -0.58 17.33 -19.40
N ARG A 493 -0.93 18.61 -19.26
CA ARG A 493 -2.32 19.00 -19.04
C ARG A 493 -3.20 18.50 -20.18
N GLY A 494 -4.24 17.74 -19.83
CA GLY A 494 -5.20 17.16 -20.75
C GLY A 494 -4.94 15.69 -21.10
N ASP A 495 -3.75 15.14 -20.80
CA ASP A 495 -3.43 13.72 -21.02
C ASP A 495 -4.47 12.85 -20.28
N VAL A 496 -4.98 11.81 -20.95
CA VAL A 496 -5.68 10.70 -20.30
C VAL A 496 -4.65 9.65 -19.90
N VAL A 497 -4.52 9.43 -18.60
CA VAL A 497 -3.46 8.62 -18.01
C VAL A 497 -4.05 7.31 -17.50
N ARG A 498 -3.42 6.18 -17.85
CA ARG A 498 -3.71 4.88 -17.25
C ARG A 498 -2.62 4.48 -16.26
N PHE A 499 -3.01 4.07 -15.06
CA PHE A 499 -2.14 3.37 -14.13
C PHE A 499 -2.49 1.89 -14.06
N THR A 500 -1.47 1.05 -14.13
CA THR A 500 -1.54 -0.37 -13.76
C THR A 500 -0.80 -0.55 -12.45
N ILE A 501 -1.53 -0.74 -11.35
CA ILE A 501 -0.99 -0.84 -10.00
C ILE A 501 -1.01 -2.31 -9.57
N VAL A 502 0.16 -2.85 -9.26
CA VAL A 502 0.36 -4.27 -8.96
C VAL A 502 0.89 -4.40 -7.55
N ASN A 503 0.23 -5.17 -6.69
CA ASN A 503 0.78 -5.45 -5.37
C ASN A 503 1.43 -6.84 -5.28
N ARG A 504 2.76 -6.88 -5.28
CA ARG A 504 3.59 -8.09 -5.06
C ARG A 504 3.93 -8.34 -3.60
N SER A 505 3.73 -7.35 -2.74
CA SER A 505 4.00 -7.44 -1.31
C SER A 505 3.02 -8.39 -0.60
N GLN A 506 3.26 -8.61 0.69
CA GLN A 506 2.37 -9.41 1.56
C GLN A 506 1.44 -8.54 2.40
N THR A 507 1.47 -7.22 2.20
CA THR A 507 0.66 -6.24 2.93
C THR A 507 -0.33 -5.56 2.00
N VAL A 508 -1.44 -5.06 2.55
CA VAL A 508 -2.38 -4.23 1.78
C VAL A 508 -1.79 -2.83 1.65
N HIS A 509 -1.95 -2.24 0.46
CA HIS A 509 -1.55 -0.88 0.17
C HIS A 509 -2.78 -0.07 -0.24
N PRO A 510 -3.41 0.69 0.67
CA PRO A 510 -4.37 1.72 0.28
C PRO A 510 -3.62 2.75 -0.56
N TRP A 511 -3.99 2.92 -1.81
CA TRP A 511 -3.28 3.77 -2.76
C TRP A 511 -4.04 5.09 -2.93
N HIS A 512 -3.33 6.21 -2.80
CA HIS A 512 -3.91 7.56 -2.84
C HIS A 512 -3.18 8.46 -3.83
N LEU A 513 -3.94 9.12 -4.71
CA LEU A 513 -3.45 10.16 -5.63
C LEU A 513 -4.04 11.51 -5.23
N HIS A 514 -3.18 12.51 -5.03
CA HIS A 514 -3.62 13.87 -4.73
C HIS A 514 -4.15 14.60 -5.97
N GLY A 515 -5.09 15.52 -5.73
CA GLY A 515 -5.57 16.51 -6.70
C GLY A 515 -6.32 15.95 -7.91
N HIS A 516 -6.58 14.64 -7.93
CA HIS A 516 -7.32 13.94 -8.98
C HIS A 516 -8.06 12.75 -8.38
N HIS A 517 -9.17 12.39 -9.02
CA HIS A 517 -9.85 11.12 -8.82
C HIS A 517 -9.59 10.18 -10.00
N VAL A 518 -9.40 8.90 -9.72
CA VAL A 518 -9.20 7.87 -10.73
C VAL A 518 -10.47 7.05 -10.94
N LEU A 519 -10.83 6.86 -12.20
CA LEU A 519 -11.86 5.91 -12.62
C LEU A 519 -11.29 4.50 -12.59
N VAL A 520 -11.91 3.60 -11.84
CA VAL A 520 -11.54 2.18 -11.83
C VAL A 520 -12.01 1.50 -13.11
N LEU A 521 -11.07 0.90 -13.86
CA LEU A 521 -11.34 0.14 -15.07
C LEU A 521 -11.48 -1.35 -14.77
N SER A 522 -10.54 -1.90 -13.99
CA SER A 522 -10.54 -3.32 -13.62
C SER A 522 -9.78 -3.59 -12.31
N ARG A 523 -10.14 -4.68 -11.63
CA ARG A 523 -9.39 -5.26 -10.50
C ARG A 523 -9.20 -6.74 -10.74
N THR A 524 -7.94 -7.18 -10.83
CA THR A 524 -7.53 -8.58 -11.04
C THR A 524 -8.28 -9.22 -12.21
N ARG A 525 -8.31 -8.51 -13.36
CA ARG A 525 -9.00 -8.89 -14.61
C ARG A 525 -10.53 -8.89 -14.55
N THR A 526 -11.13 -8.56 -13.42
CA THR A 526 -12.56 -8.27 -13.34
C THR A 526 -12.79 -6.81 -13.69
N ALA A 527 -13.47 -6.56 -14.81
CA ALA A 527 -13.85 -5.21 -15.21
C ALA A 527 -14.86 -4.60 -14.21
N ALA A 528 -14.77 -3.29 -14.02
CA ALA A 528 -15.83 -2.55 -13.34
C ALA A 528 -17.07 -2.50 -14.24
N VAL A 529 -18.20 -3.02 -13.75
CA VAL A 529 -19.47 -3.15 -14.50
C VAL A 529 -20.67 -2.51 -13.79
N GLY A 530 -20.49 -2.05 -12.54
CA GLY A 530 -21.46 -1.25 -11.80
C GLY A 530 -21.37 0.24 -12.15
N SER A 531 -21.75 1.10 -11.22
CA SER A 531 -21.54 2.56 -11.34
C SER A 531 -20.08 2.88 -11.67
N PRO A 532 -19.80 3.83 -12.58
CA PRO A 532 -18.45 4.36 -12.74
C PRO A 532 -17.88 4.75 -11.38
N LEU A 533 -16.79 4.10 -11.00
CA LEU A 533 -16.24 4.17 -9.67
C LEU A 533 -15.05 5.13 -9.68
N TRP A 534 -15.29 6.37 -9.28
CA TRP A 534 -14.28 7.40 -9.12
C TRP A 534 -13.79 7.39 -7.68
N LEU A 535 -12.49 7.19 -7.52
CA LEU A 535 -11.85 7.04 -6.21
C LEU A 535 -10.64 7.94 -6.14
N ASP A 536 -10.34 8.46 -4.96
CA ASP A 536 -9.00 8.94 -4.65
C ASP A 536 -8.23 7.94 -3.80
N SER A 537 -8.90 6.97 -3.14
CA SER A 537 -8.28 6.01 -2.24
C SER A 537 -8.83 4.58 -2.40
N PHE A 538 -7.98 3.59 -2.64
CA PHE A 538 -8.41 2.19 -2.77
C PHE A 538 -7.36 1.18 -2.30
N ASP A 539 -7.83 0.09 -1.69
CA ASP A 539 -6.96 -1.02 -1.27
C ASP A 539 -6.45 -1.81 -2.48
N VAL A 540 -5.13 -1.82 -2.68
CA VAL A 540 -4.45 -2.78 -3.53
C VAL A 540 -3.97 -3.93 -2.65
N ARG A 541 -4.67 -5.07 -2.66
CA ARG A 541 -4.34 -6.22 -1.78
C ARG A 541 -3.25 -7.12 -2.39
N PRO A 542 -2.58 -7.97 -1.58
CA PRO A 542 -1.57 -8.90 -2.09
C PRO A 542 -2.05 -9.72 -3.29
N GLY A 543 -1.31 -9.62 -4.39
CA GLY A 543 -1.59 -10.30 -5.65
C GLY A 543 -2.66 -9.65 -6.55
N GLU A 544 -3.23 -8.52 -6.13
CA GLU A 544 -4.16 -7.77 -6.98
C GLU A 544 -3.42 -6.93 -8.03
N VAL A 545 -4.11 -6.70 -9.14
CA VAL A 545 -3.70 -5.78 -10.21
C VAL A 545 -4.87 -4.86 -10.49
N TRP A 546 -4.69 -3.57 -10.25
CA TRP A 546 -5.69 -2.55 -10.51
C TRP A 546 -5.33 -1.80 -11.78
N GLU A 547 -6.31 -1.62 -12.65
CA GLU A 547 -6.21 -0.69 -13.78
C GLU A 547 -7.16 0.46 -13.51
N VAL A 548 -6.60 1.67 -13.44
CA VAL A 548 -7.34 2.89 -13.18
C VAL A 548 -6.93 3.95 -14.20
N ALA A 549 -7.81 4.89 -14.49
CA ALA A 549 -7.51 5.99 -15.40
C ALA A 549 -8.06 7.31 -14.90
N PHE A 550 -7.39 8.40 -15.24
CA PHE A 550 -7.84 9.75 -14.92
C PHE A 550 -7.41 10.71 -16.03
N ARG A 551 -7.98 11.91 -16.00
CA ARG A 551 -7.54 13.01 -16.86
C ARG A 551 -6.63 13.93 -16.05
N ALA A 552 -5.47 14.25 -16.58
CA ALA A 552 -4.55 15.19 -15.97
C ALA A 552 -5.03 16.65 -16.21
N ASP A 553 -6.00 17.13 -15.44
CA ASP A 553 -6.60 18.47 -15.62
C ASP A 553 -6.35 19.46 -14.48
N ASN A 554 -5.67 19.05 -13.41
CA ASN A 554 -5.25 19.88 -12.28
C ASN A 554 -3.71 20.05 -12.26
N PRO A 555 -3.14 21.09 -12.90
CA PRO A 555 -1.69 21.22 -13.07
C PRO A 555 -0.93 21.42 -11.76
N GLY A 556 0.22 20.75 -11.61
CA GLY A 556 1.09 20.89 -10.44
C GLY A 556 2.04 19.72 -10.22
N MET A 557 2.52 19.57 -9.00
CA MET A 557 3.23 18.37 -8.54
C MET A 557 2.42 17.72 -7.43
N TRP A 558 1.94 16.50 -7.65
CA TRP A 558 0.99 15.83 -6.78
C TRP A 558 1.61 14.59 -6.16
N ALA A 559 1.47 14.44 -4.85
CA ALA A 559 1.85 13.20 -4.20
C ALA A 559 0.96 12.05 -4.68
N ASN A 560 1.56 10.89 -4.85
CA ASN A 560 0.93 9.64 -5.21
C ASN A 560 1.56 8.56 -4.35
N HIS A 561 0.83 8.02 -3.37
CA HIS A 561 1.46 7.28 -2.27
C HIS A 561 0.55 6.22 -1.65
N CYS A 562 1.14 5.38 -0.80
CA CYS A 562 0.37 4.49 0.06
C CYS A 562 -0.21 5.25 1.26
N HIS A 563 -1.51 5.18 1.49
CA HIS A 563 -2.20 5.81 2.62
C HIS A 563 -2.14 4.99 3.92
N ASN A 564 -1.33 3.94 3.95
CA ASN A 564 -0.77 3.46 5.21
C ASN A 564 0.45 4.33 5.46
N LEU A 565 0.31 5.30 6.36
CA LEU A 565 1.30 6.37 6.49
C LEU A 565 2.66 5.85 6.98
N GLY A 566 2.70 4.70 7.67
CA GLY A 566 3.95 4.01 7.99
C GLY A 566 4.63 3.42 6.75
N HIS A 567 3.87 2.94 5.76
CA HIS A 567 4.43 2.52 4.46
C HIS A 567 4.92 3.73 3.65
N ALA A 568 4.21 4.86 3.67
CA ALA A 568 4.63 6.10 3.01
C ALA A 568 5.94 6.65 3.60
N ASP A 569 6.04 6.72 4.94
CA ASP A 569 7.26 7.15 5.66
C ASP A 569 8.45 6.21 5.41
N ALA A 570 8.15 4.92 5.18
CA ALA A 570 9.14 3.91 4.79
C ALA A 570 9.44 3.87 3.27
N GLY A 571 9.06 4.91 2.52
CA GLY A 571 9.53 5.15 1.15
C GLY A 571 8.49 4.96 0.04
N MET A 572 7.24 4.59 0.34
CA MET A 572 6.22 4.34 -0.69
C MET A 572 5.45 5.61 -1.08
N THR A 573 6.21 6.63 -1.48
CA THR A 573 5.73 7.94 -1.93
C THR A 573 6.41 8.28 -3.24
N LEU A 574 5.65 8.74 -4.22
CA LEU A 574 6.17 9.28 -5.47
C LEU A 574 5.30 10.44 -5.94
N HIS A 575 5.62 11.01 -7.08
CA HIS A 575 4.98 12.23 -7.56
C HIS A 575 4.47 12.09 -8.98
N LEU A 576 3.27 12.59 -9.22
CA LEU A 576 2.77 12.94 -10.55
C LEU A 576 3.17 14.39 -10.83
N MET A 577 3.90 14.63 -11.92
CA MET A 577 4.44 15.95 -12.26
C MET A 577 3.95 16.39 -13.64
N TYR A 578 3.50 17.63 -13.73
CA TYR A 578 3.15 18.24 -15.01
C TYR A 578 4.39 18.86 -15.67
N SER A 579 4.57 18.60 -16.97
CA SER A 579 5.65 19.16 -17.82
C SER A 579 5.17 20.16 -18.86
#